data_AF-A0A7W5S853-F1
#
_entry.id   AF-A0A7W5S853-F1
#
_cell.length_a   1.000
_cell.length_b   1.000
_cell.length_c   1.000
_cell.angle_alpha   90.00
_cell.angle_beta   90.00
_cell.angle_gamma   90.00
#
_symmetry.space_group_name_H-M   'P 1'
#
loop_
_entity.id
_entity.type
_entity.pdbx_description
1 polymer ?
#
loop_
_entity_poly.entity_id
_entity_poly.type
_entity_poly.pdbx_seq_one_letter_code
_entity_poly.pdbx_strand_id
1 'polypeptide(L)'
;MNSINTQRSYATHEAGYLAAQRHGFRTIQRLEDALRERDGWAGRYTGRFDHELEEMVIDDDCSGEFDEAHQIAEGIAAEAARGNARGIIIAQGRTDEAALMILAASPSPG
;
A
#
# COMPACT_ATOMS: atom_id res chain seq x y z
N MET A 1 13.48 -17.30 -23.33
CA MET A 1 13.78 -16.93 -21.93
C MET A 1 12.49 -17.06 -21.14
N ASN A 2 12.42 -17.97 -20.17
CA ASN A 2 11.26 -18.05 -19.28
C ASN A 2 11.17 -16.76 -18.46
N SER A 3 10.04 -16.06 -18.52
CA SER A 3 9.79 -14.88 -17.70
C SER A 3 9.73 -15.31 -16.22
N ILE A 4 10.50 -14.64 -15.35
CA ILE A 4 10.46 -14.89 -13.91
C ILE A 4 9.20 -14.23 -13.34
N ASN A 5 8.30 -15.01 -12.75
CA ASN A 5 7.11 -14.49 -12.08
C ASN A 5 7.48 -13.90 -10.71
N THR A 6 7.81 -12.62 -10.63
CA THR A 6 8.21 -11.97 -9.37
C THR A 6 7.09 -11.83 -8.33
N GLN A 7 5.85 -12.21 -8.66
CA GLN A 7 4.72 -12.16 -7.75
C GLN A 7 4.58 -13.41 -6.88
N ARG A 8 5.27 -14.52 -7.21
CA ARG A 8 5.37 -15.66 -6.29
C ARG A 8 6.52 -15.47 -5.30
N SER A 9 6.42 -16.13 -4.16
CA SER A 9 7.54 -16.25 -3.22
C SER A 9 8.60 -17.22 -3.75
N TYR A 10 9.87 -16.83 -3.61
CA TYR A 10 11.04 -17.62 -3.94
C TYR A 10 11.92 -17.78 -2.70
N ALA A 11 12.39 -18.99 -2.46
CA ALA A 11 13.45 -19.28 -1.50
C ALA A 11 14.80 -18.76 -2.02
N THR A 12 15.75 -18.52 -1.10
CA THR A 12 17.06 -17.90 -1.38
C THR A 12 17.90 -18.65 -2.42
N HIS A 13 17.68 -19.96 -2.58
CA HIS A 13 18.41 -20.83 -3.50
C HIS A 13 17.72 -20.95 -4.88
N GLU A 14 16.50 -20.46 -5.05
CA GLU A 14 15.77 -20.61 -6.31
C GLU A 14 16.24 -19.60 -7.37
N ALA A 15 16.31 -20.06 -8.62
CA ALA A 15 16.51 -19.20 -9.76
C ALA A 15 15.31 -18.24 -9.89
N GLY A 16 15.55 -16.95 -9.63
CA GLY A 16 14.51 -15.92 -9.59
C GLY A 16 14.43 -15.17 -8.26
N TYR A 17 15.07 -15.68 -7.21
CA TYR A 17 15.09 -15.06 -5.88
C TYR A 17 15.47 -13.57 -5.92
N LEU A 18 16.58 -13.21 -6.56
CA LEU A 18 17.03 -11.81 -6.61
C LEU A 18 16.02 -10.88 -7.30
N ALA A 19 15.35 -11.36 -8.35
CA ALA A 19 14.34 -10.58 -9.04
C ALA A 19 13.08 -10.42 -8.17
N ALA A 20 12.62 -11.49 -7.52
CA ALA A 20 11.50 -11.47 -6.59
C ALA A 20 11.79 -10.62 -5.35
N GLN A 21 13.01 -10.65 -4.82
CA GLN A 21 13.43 -9.83 -3.69
C GLN A 21 13.42 -8.34 -4.02
N ARG A 22 13.98 -7.94 -5.18
CA ARG A 22 13.94 -6.56 -5.67
C ARG A 22 12.50 -6.09 -5.91
N HIS A 23 11.68 -6.96 -6.48
CA HIS A 23 10.26 -6.69 -6.64
C HIS A 23 9.59 -6.46 -5.27
N GLY A 24 9.84 -7.34 -4.29
CA GLY A 24 9.30 -7.22 -2.94
C GLY A 24 9.62 -5.89 -2.27
N PHE A 25 10.88 -5.44 -2.31
CA PHE A 25 11.26 -4.11 -1.80
C PHE A 25 10.53 -2.96 -2.52
N ARG A 26 10.40 -3.03 -3.85
CA ARG A 26 9.65 -2.01 -4.60
C ARG A 26 8.16 -2.01 -4.27
N THR A 27 7.54 -3.17 -4.10
CA THR A 27 6.12 -3.26 -3.74
C THR A 27 5.89 -2.71 -2.33
N ILE A 28 6.80 -2.95 -1.38
CA ILE A 28 6.75 -2.33 -0.04
C ILE A 28 6.83 -0.80 -0.15
N GLN A 29 7.78 -0.26 -0.91
CA GLN A 29 7.89 1.20 -1.10
C GLN A 29 6.60 1.78 -1.72
N ARG A 30 6.03 1.12 -2.74
CA ARG A 30 4.77 1.54 -3.35
C ARG A 30 3.61 1.56 -2.35
N LEU A 31 3.56 0.59 -1.43
CA LEU A 31 2.56 0.57 -0.37
C LEU A 31 2.74 1.75 0.59
N GLU A 32 3.97 2.01 1.02
CA GLU A 32 4.27 3.15 1.91
C GLU A 32 3.92 4.50 1.26
N ASP A 33 4.14 4.64 -0.04
CA ASP A 33 3.78 5.84 -0.78
C ASP A 33 2.26 5.99 -0.91
N ALA A 34 1.54 4.90 -1.17
CA ALA A 34 0.07 4.89 -1.20
C ALA A 34 -0.54 5.22 0.17
N LEU A 35 0.05 4.72 1.26
CA LEU A 35 -0.40 5.07 2.62
C LEU A 35 -0.17 6.55 2.92
N ARG A 36 0.97 7.11 2.49
CA ARG A 36 1.24 8.55 2.65
C ARG A 36 0.25 9.41 1.87
N GLU A 37 -0.16 8.97 0.68
CA GLU A 37 -1.20 9.62 -0.12
C GLU A 37 -2.56 9.56 0.58
N ARG A 38 -2.97 8.37 1.04
CA ARG A 38 -4.20 8.16 1.83
C ARG A 38 -4.25 9.08 3.03
N ASP A 39 -3.20 9.09 3.84
CA ASP A 39 -3.10 9.94 5.04
C ASP A 39 -3.14 11.43 4.70
N GLY A 40 -2.76 11.78 3.47
CA GLY A 40 -2.92 13.12 2.92
C GLY A 40 -4.38 13.57 2.86
N TRP A 41 -5.34 12.66 2.64
CA TRP A 41 -6.77 12.96 2.58
C TRP A 41 -7.46 12.96 3.95
N ALA A 42 -6.84 12.34 4.96
CA ALA A 42 -7.43 12.21 6.29
C ALA A 42 -7.76 13.59 6.91
N GLY A 43 -9.04 13.83 7.18
CA GLY A 43 -9.52 15.07 7.79
C GLY A 43 -9.45 16.30 6.88
N ARG A 44 -9.17 16.12 5.57
CA ARG A 44 -9.32 17.19 4.59
C ARG A 44 -10.78 17.40 4.24
N TYR A 45 -11.09 18.64 3.91
CA TYR A 45 -12.39 19.07 3.44
C TYR A 45 -12.18 20.07 2.32
N THR A 46 -13.10 20.07 1.38
CA THR A 46 -13.20 21.14 0.39
C THR A 46 -14.19 22.17 0.90
N GLY A 47 -13.96 23.42 0.55
CA GLY A 47 -14.82 24.50 0.98
C GLY A 47 -14.42 25.81 0.36
N ARG A 48 -15.28 26.79 0.55
CA ARG A 48 -15.10 28.15 0.07
C ARG A 48 -15.39 29.12 1.20
N PHE A 49 -14.66 30.23 1.20
CA PHE A 49 -14.97 31.33 2.10
C PHE A 49 -16.19 32.07 1.56
N ASP A 50 -17.26 32.14 2.34
CA ASP A 50 -18.42 32.95 2.05
C ASP A 50 -18.18 34.37 2.56
N HIS A 51 -18.04 35.32 1.63
CA HIS A 51 -17.77 36.71 1.97
C HIS A 51 -18.99 37.45 2.53
N GLU A 52 -20.21 36.96 2.31
CA GLU A 52 -21.43 37.57 2.86
C GLU A 52 -21.64 37.16 4.32
N LEU A 53 -21.28 35.92 4.66
CA LEU A 53 -21.37 35.38 6.01
C LEU A 53 -20.08 35.56 6.82
N GLU A 54 -18.99 35.97 6.18
CA GLU A 54 -17.62 36.00 6.75
C GLU A 54 -17.19 34.66 7.36
N GLU A 55 -17.67 33.55 6.81
CA GLU A 55 -17.49 32.19 7.34
C GLU A 55 -16.96 31.22 6.28
N MET A 56 -16.27 30.17 6.75
CA MET A 56 -15.89 29.04 5.90
C MET A 56 -17.09 28.11 5.73
N VAL A 57 -17.54 27.93 4.48
CA VAL A 57 -18.54 26.93 4.12
C VAL A 57 -17.82 25.69 3.64
N ILE A 58 -18.06 24.56 4.33
CA ILE A 58 -17.55 23.25 3.94
C ILE A 58 -18.50 22.69 2.88
N ASP A 59 -17.95 22.39 1.70
CA ASP A 59 -18.71 21.85 0.57
C ASP A 59 -18.73 20.32 0.60
N ASP A 60 -17.61 19.68 0.95
CA ASP A 60 -17.50 18.22 1.06
C ASP A 60 -16.34 17.80 2.00
N ASP A 61 -16.41 16.60 2.56
CA ASP A 61 -15.27 15.97 3.21
C ASP A 61 -14.51 15.09 2.21
N CYS A 62 -13.17 15.03 2.32
CA CYS A 62 -12.36 14.22 1.40
C CYS A 62 -12.37 12.73 1.79
N SER A 63 -13.48 12.22 2.34
CA SER A 63 -13.61 10.84 2.76
C SER A 63 -13.59 9.88 1.57
N GLY A 64 -14.16 10.30 0.43
CA GLY A 64 -14.13 9.54 -0.81
C GLY A 64 -12.71 9.30 -1.33
N GLU A 65 -11.90 10.35 -1.40
CA GLU A 65 -10.50 10.26 -1.83
C GLU A 65 -9.65 9.45 -0.84
N PHE A 66 -9.96 9.54 0.46
CA PHE A 66 -9.33 8.69 1.47
C PHE A 66 -9.65 7.21 1.23
N ASP A 67 -10.92 6.86 1.03
CA ASP A 67 -11.35 5.48 0.82
C ASP A 67 -10.78 4.89 -0.48
N GLU A 68 -10.73 5.67 -1.57
CA GLU A 68 -10.10 5.27 -2.83
C GLU A 68 -8.61 4.99 -2.64
N ALA A 69 -7.87 5.92 -2.00
CA ALA A 69 -6.45 5.72 -1.72
C ALA A 69 -6.22 4.52 -0.79
N HIS A 70 -7.13 4.26 0.15
CA HIS A 70 -7.06 3.09 1.02
C HIS A 70 -7.23 1.79 0.24
N GLN A 71 -8.22 1.70 -0.66
CA GLN A 71 -8.42 0.51 -1.50
C GLN A 71 -7.21 0.22 -2.41
N ILE A 72 -6.56 1.26 -2.92
CA ILE A 72 -5.31 1.11 -3.68
C ILE A 72 -4.21 0.49 -2.81
N ALA A 73 -4.05 0.98 -1.58
CA ALA A 73 -3.09 0.43 -0.62
C ALA A 73 -3.39 -1.05 -0.29
N GLU A 74 -4.66 -1.42 -0.11
CA GLU A 74 -5.07 -2.82 0.11
C GLU A 74 -4.69 -3.72 -1.08
N GLY A 75 -4.91 -3.26 -2.31
CA GLY A 75 -4.53 -3.99 -3.53
C GLY A 75 -3.02 -4.25 -3.60
N ILE A 76 -2.21 -3.24 -3.26
CA ILE A 76 -0.74 -3.37 -3.21
C ILE A 76 -0.31 -4.31 -2.08
N ALA A 77 -0.95 -4.22 -0.90
CA ALA A 77 -0.66 -5.12 0.21
C ALA A 77 -0.95 -6.59 -0.15
N ALA A 78 -2.05 -6.86 -0.86
CA ALA A 78 -2.37 -8.19 -1.36
C ALA A 78 -1.36 -8.69 -2.41
N GLU A 79 -0.83 -7.82 -3.28
CA GLU A 79 0.27 -8.15 -4.17
C GLU A 79 1.54 -8.53 -3.40
N ALA A 80 1.92 -7.70 -2.41
CA ALA A 80 3.08 -7.91 -1.57
C ALA A 80 3.00 -9.20 -0.74
N ALA A 81 1.81 -9.55 -0.24
CA ALA A 81 1.60 -10.74 0.57
C ALA A 81 1.89 -12.05 -0.17
N ARG A 82 1.69 -12.09 -1.49
CA ARG A 82 1.95 -13.26 -2.35
C ARG A 82 3.43 -13.47 -2.68
N GLY A 83 4.21 -12.39 -2.67
CA GLY A 83 5.62 -12.40 -3.08
C GLY A 83 6.62 -12.42 -1.91
N ASN A 84 7.89 -12.12 -2.23
CA ASN A 84 8.96 -12.05 -1.22
C ASN A 84 8.82 -10.87 -0.24
N ALA A 85 7.95 -9.88 -0.51
CA ALA A 85 7.74 -8.74 0.40
C ALA A 85 7.31 -9.18 1.79
N ARG A 86 6.41 -10.17 1.90
CA ARG A 86 6.01 -10.75 3.19
C ARG A 86 7.20 -11.32 3.98
N GLY A 87 8.10 -12.02 3.29
CA GLY A 87 9.32 -12.55 3.91
C GLY A 87 10.29 -11.45 4.35
N ILE A 88 10.41 -10.38 3.55
CA ILE A 88 11.23 -9.20 3.85
C ILE A 88 10.79 -8.54 5.16
N ILE A 89 9.50 -8.21 5.29
CA ILE A 89 9.00 -7.49 6.49
C ILE A 89 9.12 -8.34 7.76
N ILE A 90 8.93 -9.66 7.67
CA ILE A 90 9.12 -10.59 8.80
C ILE A 90 10.59 -10.63 9.20
N ALA A 91 11.50 -10.78 8.22
CA ALA A 91 12.93 -10.82 8.48
C ALA A 91 13.47 -9.50 9.06
N GLN A 92 12.85 -8.37 8.71
CA GLN A 92 13.18 -7.05 9.26
C GLN A 92 12.52 -6.78 10.63
N GLY A 93 11.58 -7.62 11.08
CA GLY A 93 10.85 -7.39 12.33
C GLY A 93 9.97 -6.14 12.30
N ARG A 94 9.45 -5.77 11.12
CA ARG A 94 8.63 -4.55 10.96
C ARG A 94 7.25 -4.70 11.58
N THR A 95 6.75 -3.61 12.15
CA THR A 95 5.46 -3.52 12.87
C THR A 95 4.64 -2.28 12.50
N ASP A 96 5.12 -1.48 11.54
CA ASP A 96 4.38 -0.34 11.00
C ASP A 96 3.19 -0.78 10.14
N GLU A 97 2.33 0.17 9.78
CA GLU A 97 1.07 -0.10 9.09
C GLU A 97 1.24 -0.86 7.76
N ALA A 98 2.25 -0.53 6.96
CA ALA A 98 2.51 -1.23 5.70
C ALA A 98 2.81 -2.72 5.97
N ALA A 99 3.61 -3.02 7.00
CA ALA A 99 3.89 -4.39 7.40
C ALA A 99 2.63 -5.10 7.91
N LEU A 100 1.81 -4.44 8.73
CA LEU A 100 0.56 -5.00 9.25
C LEU A 100 -0.43 -5.32 8.12
N MET A 101 -0.58 -4.42 7.14
CA MET A 101 -1.46 -4.65 5.98
C MET A 101 -0.99 -5.83 5.14
N ILE A 102 0.31 -5.96 4.87
CA ILE A 102 0.86 -7.10 4.11
C ILE A 102 0.67 -8.41 4.87
N LEU A 103 0.79 -8.40 6.21
CA LEU A 103 0.60 -9.60 7.03
C LEU A 103 -0.87 -9.99 7.17
N ALA A 104 -1.78 -9.01 7.18
CA ALA A 104 -3.22 -9.22 7.25
C ALA A 104 -3.83 -9.61 5.91
N ALA A 105 -3.25 -9.16 4.79
CA ALA A 105 -3.63 -9.56 3.45
C ALA A 105 -3.36 -11.07 3.29
N SER A 106 -4.42 -11.86 3.44
CA SER A 106 -4.35 -13.31 3.29
C SER A 106 -3.77 -13.64 1.90
N PRO A 107 -2.70 -14.45 1.79
CA PRO A 107 -2.36 -15.04 0.51
C PRO A 107 -3.49 -16.01 0.19
N SER A 108 -4.44 -15.62 -0.66
CA SER A 108 -5.45 -16.53 -1.16
C SER A 108 -4.72 -17.76 -1.72
N PRO A 109 -5.09 -18.99 -1.34
CA PRO A 109 -4.51 -20.20 -1.91
C PRO A 109 -4.91 -20.23 -3.39
N GLY A 110 -4.00 -19.78 -4.25
CA GLY A 110 -4.06 -19.99 -5.69
C GLY A 110 -3.72 -21.43 -6.04
#